data_AF-A0A928T056-F1
#
_entry.id   AF-A0A928T056-F1
#
_cell.length_a   1.000
_cell.length_b   1.000
_cell.length_c   1.000
_cell.angle_alpha   90.00
_cell.angle_beta   90.00
_cell.angle_gamma   90.00
#
_symmetry.space_group_name_H-M   'P 1'
#
loop_
_entity.id
_entity.type
_entity.pdbx_description
1 polymer ?
#
loop_
_entity_poly.entity_id
_entity_poly.type
_entity_poly.pdbx_seq_one_letter_code
_entity_poly.pdbx_strand_id
1 'polypeptide(L)'
;MRWLYHLVKSETIVWNEARQYAPRSLDDEGFVHASFEDSVLESARLHFRGVPSEELSLLAIDPRRLDVPVELAPTPRGPMPHVHGAIPEDATRVIPLASLADQPDRVTGTRIGFAAFAGMTLLDLVGPLDALSRIASMGFEPTTSCEVFALGPEQWSSWGAELRVARQRPALHAYDVLVIPGGVGTRPLLRDRELLDYLATFPANRRLASVCTGALLLGAMGRLSGRPATTHASARAELAALGADVRTERVVHAGSVVTAGGVTAGIDLGLHLVRWLEGDEVAAAIAKQMELPPQSSFNCSAR
;
A
#
# COMPACT_ATOMS: atom_id res chain seq x y z
N MET A 1 -5.85 -8.99 -10.62
CA MET A 1 -6.85 -7.96 -10.96
C MET A 1 -6.52 -7.39 -12.33
N ARG A 2 -7.48 -6.97 -13.14
CA ARG A 2 -7.20 -6.33 -14.44
C ARG A 2 -7.14 -4.81 -14.29
N TRP A 3 -6.36 -4.13 -15.13
CA TRP A 3 -6.47 -2.67 -15.25
C TRP A 3 -7.85 -2.30 -15.78
N LEU A 4 -8.38 -1.17 -15.30
CA LEU A 4 -9.60 -0.59 -15.85
C LEU A 4 -9.21 0.60 -16.73
N TYR A 5 -9.90 0.79 -17.85
CA TYR A 5 -9.63 1.87 -18.78
C TYR A 5 -10.89 2.70 -18.99
N HIS A 6 -10.89 3.93 -18.49
CA HIS A 6 -11.94 4.89 -18.81
C HIS A 6 -11.50 5.72 -20.03
N LEU A 7 -12.27 5.64 -21.12
CA LEU A 7 -12.02 6.33 -22.37
C LEU A 7 -12.66 7.71 -22.36
N VAL A 8 -11.87 8.73 -22.68
CA VAL A 8 -12.28 10.13 -22.58
C VAL A 8 -11.71 10.96 -23.72
N LYS A 9 -12.29 12.14 -23.97
CA LYS A 9 -11.61 13.17 -24.76
C LYS A 9 -10.56 13.86 -23.90
N SER A 10 -9.37 14.06 -24.45
CA SER A 10 -8.20 14.48 -23.67
C SER A 10 -8.41 15.83 -22.99
N GLU A 11 -9.13 16.75 -23.66
CA GLU A 11 -9.45 18.08 -23.15
C GLU A 11 -10.46 18.10 -21.99
N THR A 12 -11.15 16.99 -21.72
CA THR A 12 -12.14 16.90 -20.64
C THR A 12 -11.58 16.32 -19.34
N ILE A 13 -10.29 15.97 -19.30
CA ILE A 13 -9.62 15.52 -18.08
C ILE A 13 -9.37 16.71 -17.17
N VAL A 14 -10.20 16.84 -16.13
CA VAL A 14 -10.08 17.86 -15.11
C VAL A 14 -10.10 17.18 -13.73
N TRP A 15 -9.09 17.48 -12.92
CA TRP A 15 -8.99 17.02 -11.53
C TRP A 15 -9.59 18.09 -10.61
N ASN A 16 -10.44 17.68 -9.68
CA ASN A 16 -11.00 18.60 -8.68
C ASN A 16 -9.94 18.99 -7.62
N GLU A 17 -10.31 19.86 -6.67
CA GLU A 17 -9.41 20.28 -5.57
C GLU A 17 -8.90 19.11 -4.72
N ALA A 18 -9.68 18.03 -4.61
CA ALA A 18 -9.31 16.80 -3.92
C ALA A 18 -8.45 15.85 -4.78
N ARG A 19 -8.01 16.28 -5.97
CA ARG A 19 -7.29 15.47 -6.97
C ARG A 19 -8.03 14.20 -7.37
N GLN A 20 -9.33 14.33 -7.62
CA GLN A 20 -10.17 13.25 -8.14
C GLN A 20 -10.81 13.66 -9.47
N TYR A 21 -11.01 12.68 -10.33
CA TYR A 21 -11.71 12.79 -11.60
C TYR A 21 -13.17 12.37 -11.41
N ALA A 22 -14.10 13.25 -11.77
CA ALA A 22 -15.54 13.04 -11.69
C ALA A 22 -16.18 13.48 -13.03
N PRO A 23 -16.44 12.56 -13.97
CA PRO A 23 -17.08 12.88 -15.23
C PRO A 23 -18.59 13.03 -15.05
N ARG A 24 -19.26 13.64 -16.03
CA ARG A 24 -20.73 13.79 -16.01
C ARG A 24 -21.49 12.48 -15.84
N SER A 25 -20.98 11.36 -16.36
CA SER A 25 -21.64 10.06 -16.18
C SER A 25 -21.78 9.67 -14.70
N LEU A 26 -20.85 10.13 -13.84
CA LEU A 26 -20.96 9.90 -12.41
C LEU A 26 -22.16 10.64 -11.82
N ASP A 27 -22.43 11.87 -12.27
CA ASP A 27 -23.59 12.65 -11.83
C ASP A 27 -24.90 12.15 -12.45
N ASP A 28 -24.87 11.81 -13.73
CA ASP A 28 -26.06 11.46 -14.53
C ASP A 28 -26.51 10.00 -14.31
N GLU A 29 -25.56 9.07 -14.17
CA GLU A 29 -25.80 7.62 -14.12
C GLU A 29 -25.39 6.98 -12.78
N GLY A 30 -24.62 7.70 -11.96
CA GLY A 30 -24.13 7.21 -10.67
C GLY A 30 -22.79 6.47 -10.73
N PHE A 31 -22.17 6.35 -11.92
CA PHE A 31 -20.90 5.64 -12.07
C PHE A 31 -20.07 6.13 -13.27
N VAL A 32 -18.79 5.77 -13.27
CA VAL A 32 -17.86 5.97 -14.39
C VAL A 32 -17.74 4.69 -15.19
N HIS A 33 -18.04 4.74 -16.49
CA HIS A 33 -17.84 3.61 -17.39
C HIS A 33 -16.36 3.33 -17.59
N ALA A 34 -15.92 2.11 -17.33
CA ALA A 34 -14.61 1.64 -17.73
C ALA A 34 -14.74 0.42 -18.65
N SER A 35 -13.64 0.08 -19.30
CA SER A 35 -13.50 -1.12 -20.12
C SER A 35 -12.27 -1.88 -19.66
N PHE A 36 -12.25 -3.18 -19.92
CA PHE A 36 -10.98 -3.91 -19.94
C PHE A 36 -10.24 -3.64 -21.26
N GLU A 37 -8.93 -3.91 -21.29
CA GLU A 37 -8.04 -3.64 -22.43
C GLU A 37 -8.64 -4.13 -23.76
N ASP A 38 -9.08 -5.38 -23.80
CA ASP A 38 -9.70 -6.06 -24.95
C ASP A 38 -10.95 -5.37 -25.53
N SER A 39 -11.60 -4.50 -24.75
CA SER A 39 -12.90 -3.91 -25.06
C SER A 39 -12.82 -2.40 -25.33
N VAL A 40 -11.68 -1.76 -25.06
CA VAL A 40 -11.49 -0.30 -25.20
C VAL A 40 -11.70 0.16 -26.64
N LEU A 41 -11.08 -0.52 -27.61
CA LEU A 41 -11.15 -0.11 -29.02
C LEU A 41 -12.57 -0.21 -29.59
N GLU A 42 -13.34 -1.20 -29.15
CA GLU A 42 -14.75 -1.31 -29.52
C GLU A 42 -15.57 -0.18 -28.86
N SER A 43 -15.33 0.12 -27.58
CA SER A 43 -15.97 1.23 -26.89
C SER A 43 -15.69 2.58 -27.58
N ALA A 44 -14.46 2.80 -28.08
CA ALA A 44 -14.12 3.97 -28.87
C ALA A 44 -14.96 4.09 -30.15
N ARG A 45 -15.09 2.99 -30.91
CA ARG A 45 -15.88 2.94 -32.16
C ARG A 45 -17.37 3.15 -31.93
N LEU A 46 -17.90 2.78 -30.75
CA LEU A 46 -19.32 2.89 -30.44
C LEU A 46 -19.68 4.28 -29.90
N HIS A 47 -18.89 4.79 -28.95
CA HIS A 47 -19.26 5.97 -28.16
C HIS A 47 -18.54 7.25 -28.56
N PHE A 48 -17.43 7.17 -29.31
CA PHE A 48 -16.62 8.32 -29.75
C PHE A 48 -16.52 8.43 -31.28
N ARG A 49 -17.61 8.09 -31.99
CA ARG A 49 -17.65 8.15 -33.46
C ARG A 49 -17.31 9.54 -33.98
N GLY A 50 -16.38 9.60 -34.91
CA GLY A 50 -15.94 10.85 -35.56
C GLY A 50 -14.94 11.68 -34.74
N VAL A 51 -14.52 11.20 -33.56
CA VAL A 51 -13.44 11.81 -32.79
C VAL A 51 -12.11 11.18 -33.21
N PRO A 52 -11.10 11.97 -33.61
CA PRO A 52 -9.77 11.43 -33.94
C PRO A 52 -9.12 10.73 -32.75
N SER A 53 -8.37 9.66 -33.01
CA SER A 53 -7.74 8.84 -31.95
C SER A 53 -6.73 9.61 -31.11
N GLU A 54 -6.09 10.62 -31.68
CA GLU A 54 -5.13 11.52 -31.07
C GLU A 54 -5.78 12.50 -30.08
N GLU A 55 -7.09 12.72 -30.19
CA GLU A 55 -7.86 13.51 -29.22
C GLU A 55 -8.36 12.63 -28.07
N LEU A 56 -8.25 11.30 -28.16
CA LEU A 56 -8.71 10.36 -27.13
C LEU A 56 -7.57 9.93 -26.20
N SER A 57 -7.87 9.98 -24.90
CA SER A 57 -7.00 9.49 -23.84
C SER A 57 -7.72 8.41 -23.03
N LEU A 58 -6.92 7.60 -22.35
CA LEU A 58 -7.38 6.63 -21.37
C LEU A 58 -6.90 7.05 -20.00
N LEU A 59 -7.82 7.03 -19.04
CA LEU A 59 -7.48 6.89 -17.63
C LEU A 59 -7.27 5.39 -17.38
N ALA A 60 -6.00 4.96 -17.33
CA ALA A 60 -5.64 3.60 -16.92
C ALA A 60 -5.62 3.54 -15.38
N ILE A 61 -6.62 2.87 -14.81
CA ILE A 61 -6.95 2.90 -13.39
C ILE A 61 -6.51 1.59 -12.74
N ASP A 62 -5.70 1.69 -11.69
CA ASP A 62 -5.37 0.59 -10.80
C ASP A 62 -6.54 0.41 -9.83
N PRO A 63 -7.37 -0.64 -9.97
CA PRO A 63 -8.53 -0.78 -9.12
C PRO A 63 -8.16 -1.13 -7.66
N ARG A 64 -6.89 -1.44 -7.35
CA ARG A 64 -6.43 -1.61 -5.95
C ARG A 64 -6.38 -0.29 -5.19
N ARG A 65 -6.37 0.83 -5.94
CA ARG A 65 -6.24 2.20 -5.41
C ARG A 65 -7.57 2.92 -5.32
N LEU A 66 -8.66 2.29 -5.76
CA LEU A 66 -10.01 2.79 -5.58
C LEU A 66 -10.48 2.50 -4.14
N ASP A 67 -11.13 3.49 -3.55
CA ASP A 67 -11.87 3.41 -2.29
C ASP A 67 -13.38 3.23 -2.52
N VAL A 68 -13.80 3.18 -3.78
CA VAL A 68 -15.18 3.03 -4.22
C VAL A 68 -15.42 1.67 -4.89
N PRO A 69 -16.66 1.14 -4.86
CA PRO A 69 -16.97 -0.14 -5.48
C PRO A 69 -16.74 -0.12 -6.99
N VAL A 70 -16.27 -1.27 -7.51
CA VAL A 70 -16.25 -1.56 -8.95
C VAL A 70 -17.18 -2.74 -9.21
N GLU A 71 -18.21 -2.50 -10.02
CA GLU A 71 -19.19 -3.51 -10.39
C GLU A 71 -18.95 -3.97 -11.83
N LEU A 72 -19.08 -5.28 -12.09
CA LEU A 72 -19.07 -5.81 -13.45
C LEU A 72 -20.51 -5.90 -13.97
N ALA A 73 -20.93 -4.89 -14.73
CA ALA A 73 -22.26 -4.85 -15.31
C ALA A 73 -22.33 -5.75 -16.55
N PRO A 74 -23.39 -6.59 -16.70
CA PRO A 74 -23.57 -7.38 -17.90
C PRO A 74 -23.94 -6.47 -19.08
N THR A 75 -23.20 -6.58 -20.18
CA THR A 75 -23.52 -5.87 -21.43
C THR A 75 -23.58 -6.86 -22.61
N PRO A 76 -24.17 -6.48 -23.76
CA PRO A 76 -24.15 -7.32 -24.96
C PRO A 76 -22.75 -7.68 -25.45
N ARG A 77 -21.72 -6.97 -24.99
CA ARG A 77 -20.31 -7.16 -25.34
C ARG A 77 -19.53 -7.91 -24.25
N GLY A 78 -20.23 -8.44 -23.25
CA GLY A 78 -19.65 -9.05 -22.06
C GLY A 78 -19.66 -8.12 -20.84
N PRO A 79 -19.16 -8.58 -19.68
CA PRO A 79 -19.15 -7.80 -18.46
C PRO A 79 -18.22 -6.58 -18.56
N MET A 80 -18.73 -5.38 -18.24
CA MET A 80 -17.96 -4.13 -18.26
C MET A 80 -17.87 -3.53 -16.85
N PRO A 81 -16.69 -3.00 -16.45
CA PRO A 81 -16.50 -2.40 -15.13
C PRO A 81 -17.14 -1.01 -15.03
N HIS A 82 -17.92 -0.79 -13.96
CA HIS A 82 -18.47 0.50 -13.56
C HIS A 82 -17.87 0.90 -12.21
N VAL A 83 -17.25 2.09 -12.15
CA VAL A 83 -16.66 2.64 -10.92
C VAL A 83 -17.67 3.57 -10.25
N HIS A 84 -18.15 3.21 -9.07
CA HIS A 84 -19.24 3.90 -8.36
C HIS A 84 -18.72 5.05 -7.49
N GLY A 85 -17.99 5.99 -8.10
CA GLY A 85 -17.47 7.17 -7.43
C GLY A 85 -16.37 7.88 -8.21
N ALA A 86 -15.88 8.98 -7.63
CA ALA A 86 -14.79 9.76 -8.23
C ALA A 86 -13.49 8.96 -8.21
N ILE A 87 -12.72 9.06 -9.30
CA ILE A 87 -11.48 8.28 -9.48
C ILE A 87 -10.30 9.11 -8.97
N PRO A 88 -9.52 8.64 -7.98
CA PRO A 88 -8.34 9.35 -7.51
C PRO A 88 -7.26 9.48 -8.60
N GLU A 89 -6.61 10.64 -8.66
CA GLU A 89 -5.51 10.88 -9.63
C GLU A 89 -4.35 9.90 -9.44
N ASP A 90 -4.05 9.52 -8.20
CA ASP A 90 -2.98 8.56 -7.89
C ASP A 90 -3.34 7.09 -8.19
N ALA A 91 -4.61 6.80 -8.43
CA ALA A 91 -5.07 5.53 -8.98
C ALA A 91 -4.87 5.46 -10.50
N THR A 92 -4.54 6.58 -11.15
CA THR A 92 -4.69 6.75 -12.59
C THR A 92 -3.37 7.05 -13.28
N ARG A 93 -3.18 6.48 -14.47
CA ARG A 93 -2.18 6.91 -15.44
C ARG A 93 -2.92 7.41 -16.68
N VAL A 94 -2.72 8.68 -17.04
CA VAL A 94 -3.25 9.23 -18.28
C VAL A 94 -2.35 8.78 -19.42
N ILE A 95 -2.89 8.05 -20.38
CA ILE A 95 -2.16 7.57 -21.56
C ILE A 95 -2.94 7.90 -22.84
N PRO A 96 -2.26 8.16 -23.97
CA PRO A 96 -2.93 8.25 -25.26
C PRO A 96 -3.61 6.92 -25.62
N LEU A 97 -4.76 6.95 -26.30
CA LEU A 97 -5.41 5.72 -26.78
C LEU A 97 -4.47 4.86 -27.65
N ALA A 98 -3.61 5.49 -28.44
CA ALA A 98 -2.62 4.81 -29.28
C ALA A 98 -1.61 3.94 -28.50
N SER A 99 -1.40 4.22 -27.21
CA SER A 99 -0.46 3.48 -26.35
C SER A 99 -1.12 2.33 -25.57
N LEU A 100 -2.38 1.99 -25.87
CA LEU A 100 -3.10 0.90 -25.20
C LEU A 100 -2.38 -0.45 -25.34
N ALA A 101 -1.85 -0.75 -26.53
CA ALA A 101 -1.18 -2.03 -26.81
C ALA A 101 0.07 -2.28 -25.95
N ASP A 102 0.69 -1.21 -25.44
CA ASP A 102 1.86 -1.27 -24.56
C ASP A 102 1.48 -1.40 -23.08
N GLN A 103 0.17 -1.38 -22.75
CA GLN A 103 -0.28 -1.45 -21.37
C GLN A 103 -0.46 -2.89 -20.91
N PRO A 104 -0.13 -3.17 -19.63
CA PRO A 104 -0.43 -4.46 -19.06
C PRO A 104 -1.96 -4.64 -18.91
N ASP A 105 -2.46 -5.82 -19.25
CA ASP A 105 -3.86 -6.20 -18.95
C ASP A 105 -4.07 -6.41 -17.44
N ARG A 106 -3.06 -6.97 -16.77
CA ARG A 106 -3.12 -7.28 -15.34
C ARG A 106 -2.41 -6.24 -14.52
N VAL A 107 -3.00 -5.92 -13.38
CA VAL A 107 -2.31 -5.20 -12.33
C VAL A 107 -1.39 -6.18 -11.62
N THR A 108 -0.09 -5.95 -11.73
CA THR A 108 0.97 -6.75 -11.10
C THR A 108 1.80 -5.88 -10.17
N GLY A 109 2.49 -6.51 -9.24
CA GLY A 109 3.52 -5.87 -8.41
C GLY A 109 2.98 -5.00 -7.29
N THR A 110 3.54 -5.17 -6.10
CA THR A 110 3.22 -4.36 -4.92
C THR A 110 4.34 -3.36 -4.67
N ARG A 111 4.02 -2.06 -4.51
CA ARG A 111 4.99 -1.05 -4.06
C ARG A 111 4.97 -0.94 -2.55
N ILE A 112 6.08 -1.24 -1.91
CA ILE A 112 6.20 -1.34 -0.45
C ILE A 112 7.15 -0.25 0.03
N GLY A 113 6.65 0.67 0.85
CA GLY A 113 7.43 1.75 1.45
C GLY A 113 7.88 1.39 2.86
N PHE A 114 9.13 1.68 3.20
CA PHE A 114 9.69 1.53 4.55
C PHE A 114 10.16 2.89 5.06
N ALA A 115 9.58 3.34 6.17
CA ALA A 115 9.85 4.67 6.72
C ALA A 115 11.09 4.66 7.62
N ALA A 116 12.22 5.18 7.13
CA ALA A 116 13.43 5.33 7.91
C ALA A 116 13.46 6.67 8.66
N PHE A 117 13.91 6.66 9.91
CA PHE A 117 14.00 7.86 10.75
C PHE A 117 15.16 7.78 11.77
N ALA A 118 15.55 8.94 12.29
CA ALA A 118 16.55 9.10 13.33
C ALA A 118 16.19 8.33 14.62
N GLY A 119 17.06 7.43 15.08
CA GLY A 119 16.85 6.64 16.29
C GLY A 119 15.94 5.44 16.11
N MET A 120 15.77 4.97 14.87
CA MET A 120 15.07 3.71 14.60
C MET A 120 15.86 2.49 15.11
N THR A 121 15.17 1.38 15.33
CA THR A 121 15.84 0.08 15.47
C THR A 121 16.05 -0.49 14.07
N LEU A 122 17.30 -0.63 13.61
CA LEU A 122 17.57 -1.03 12.22
C LEU A 122 16.94 -2.38 11.86
N LEU A 123 16.91 -3.35 12.79
CA LEU A 123 16.29 -4.65 12.55
C LEU A 123 14.77 -4.57 12.34
N ASP A 124 14.09 -3.60 12.95
CA ASP A 124 12.67 -3.37 12.73
C ASP A 124 12.37 -2.92 11.29
N LEU A 125 13.35 -2.30 10.63
CA LEU A 125 13.29 -1.89 9.23
C LEU A 125 13.73 -3.05 8.31
N VAL A 126 14.93 -3.61 8.53
CA VAL A 126 15.55 -4.56 7.59
C VAL A 126 14.95 -5.97 7.69
N GLY A 127 14.40 -6.36 8.85
CA GLY A 127 13.75 -7.65 9.03
C GLY A 127 12.58 -7.88 8.08
N PRO A 128 11.53 -7.02 8.08
CA PRO A 128 10.43 -7.15 7.12
C PRO A 128 10.86 -6.85 5.69
N LEU A 129 11.81 -5.92 5.48
CA LEU A 129 12.35 -5.60 4.17
C LEU A 129 12.98 -6.81 3.48
N ASP A 130 13.80 -7.59 4.19
CA ASP A 130 14.47 -8.76 3.62
C ASP A 130 13.45 -9.79 3.13
N ALA A 131 12.46 -10.15 3.96
CA ALA A 131 11.40 -11.08 3.58
C ALA A 131 10.55 -10.57 2.40
N LEU A 132 10.15 -9.30 2.39
CA LEU A 132 9.30 -8.73 1.34
C LEU A 132 10.05 -8.53 0.02
N SER A 133 11.32 -8.15 0.06
CA SER A 133 12.15 -7.99 -1.14
C SER A 133 12.33 -9.31 -1.91
N ARG A 134 12.23 -10.45 -1.21
CA ARG A 134 12.33 -11.80 -1.78
C ARG A 134 11.17 -12.18 -2.68
N ILE A 135 10.01 -11.51 -2.57
CA ILE A 135 8.90 -11.69 -3.52
C ILE A 135 9.41 -11.46 -4.96
N ALA A 136 10.14 -10.37 -5.17
CA ALA A 136 10.67 -10.02 -6.49
C ALA A 136 11.98 -10.76 -6.79
N SER A 137 12.93 -10.80 -5.83
CA SER A 137 14.26 -11.36 -6.09
C SER A 137 14.27 -12.89 -6.28
N MET A 138 13.25 -13.60 -5.78
CA MET A 138 13.03 -15.02 -6.05
C MET A 138 12.07 -15.28 -7.23
N GLY A 139 11.60 -14.22 -7.90
CA GLY A 139 10.81 -14.33 -9.13
C GLY A 139 9.33 -14.69 -8.95
N PHE A 140 8.76 -14.60 -7.74
CA PHE A 140 7.34 -14.87 -7.51
C PHE A 140 6.44 -13.80 -8.12
N GLU A 141 6.77 -12.53 -7.85
CA GLU A 141 6.15 -11.38 -8.51
C GLU A 141 7.25 -10.34 -8.81
N PRO A 142 7.91 -10.43 -9.98
CA PRO A 142 9.07 -9.60 -10.33
C PRO A 142 8.80 -8.09 -10.36
N THR A 143 7.53 -7.69 -10.44
CA THR A 143 7.15 -6.27 -10.47
C THR A 143 6.90 -5.68 -9.07
N THR A 144 6.94 -6.50 -8.02
CA THR A 144 6.94 -6.02 -6.62
C THR A 144 8.24 -5.27 -6.32
N SER A 145 8.15 -4.16 -5.60
CA SER A 145 9.30 -3.32 -5.27
C SER A 145 9.24 -2.85 -3.82
N CYS A 146 10.40 -2.79 -3.18
CA CYS A 146 10.58 -2.22 -1.86
C CYS A 146 11.41 -0.94 -1.97
N GLU A 147 10.94 0.15 -1.36
CA GLU A 147 11.67 1.42 -1.28
C GLU A 147 11.78 1.83 0.19
N VAL A 148 13.01 2.08 0.64
CA VAL A 148 13.24 2.79 1.90
C VAL A 148 13.23 4.28 1.60
N PHE A 149 12.48 5.06 2.38
CA PHE A 149 12.44 6.52 2.28
C PHE A 149 12.62 7.16 3.67
N ALA A 150 13.13 8.38 3.70
CA ALA A 150 13.40 9.10 4.94
C ALA A 150 12.20 9.95 5.40
N LEU A 151 11.89 9.90 6.70
CA LEU A 151 10.91 10.79 7.35
C LEU A 151 11.50 12.15 7.77
N GLY A 152 12.82 12.29 7.76
CA GLY A 152 13.53 13.50 8.15
C GLY A 152 14.93 13.55 7.55
N PRO A 153 15.77 14.53 7.90
CA PRO A 153 17.11 14.69 7.32
C PRO A 153 18.09 13.60 7.75
N GLU A 154 17.90 13.03 8.95
CA GLU A 154 18.79 12.02 9.53
C GLU A 154 18.14 10.65 9.64
N GLN A 155 18.91 9.59 9.37
CA GLN A 155 18.50 8.20 9.52
C GLN A 155 19.64 7.42 10.17
N TRP A 156 19.48 7.14 11.45
CA TRP A 156 20.46 6.40 12.24
C TRP A 156 19.78 5.40 13.15
N SER A 157 20.47 4.30 13.42
CA SER A 157 20.03 3.28 14.37
C SER A 157 20.50 3.62 15.78
N SER A 158 19.79 3.15 16.81
CA SER A 158 20.09 3.44 18.23
C SER A 158 21.54 3.21 18.70
N TRP A 159 22.38 2.57 17.88
CA TRP A 159 23.79 2.26 18.13
C TRP A 159 24.77 2.93 17.14
N GLY A 160 24.34 3.97 16.42
CA GLY A 160 25.21 4.79 15.57
C GLY A 160 25.38 4.31 14.13
N ALA A 161 24.68 3.26 13.69
CA ALA A 161 24.68 2.88 12.27
C ALA A 161 23.84 3.89 11.46
N GLU A 162 24.41 4.48 10.42
CA GLU A 162 23.73 5.43 9.54
C GLU A 162 23.22 4.76 8.26
N LEU A 163 22.07 5.23 7.78
CA LEU A 163 21.48 4.77 6.52
C LEU A 163 21.36 5.93 5.55
N ARG A 164 21.99 5.81 4.37
CA ARG A 164 21.80 6.79 3.29
C ARG A 164 20.58 6.41 2.47
N VAL A 165 19.57 7.27 2.47
CA VAL A 165 18.32 7.07 1.74
C VAL A 165 18.18 8.10 0.63
N ALA A 166 17.79 7.67 -0.57
CA ALA A 166 17.76 8.53 -1.76
C ALA A 166 16.57 9.51 -1.77
N ARG A 167 15.44 9.11 -1.16
CA ARG A 167 14.19 9.87 -1.20
C ARG A 167 13.75 10.26 0.20
N GLN A 168 13.32 11.51 0.37
CA GLN A 168 12.75 12.04 1.60
C GLN A 168 11.27 12.37 1.37
N ARG A 169 10.42 11.95 2.32
CA ARG A 169 8.97 12.20 2.36
C ARG A 169 8.25 12.13 0.98
N PRO A 170 8.34 11.00 0.24
CA PRO A 170 7.50 10.76 -0.94
C PRO A 170 6.01 10.96 -0.67
N ALA A 171 5.21 11.19 -1.71
CA ALA A 171 3.78 11.05 -1.59
C ALA A 171 3.40 9.61 -1.22
N LEU A 172 2.78 9.42 -0.04
CA LEU A 172 2.54 8.08 0.53
C LEU A 172 1.53 7.25 -0.26
N HIS A 173 0.69 7.90 -1.06
CA HIS A 173 -0.18 7.27 -2.03
C HIS A 173 0.57 6.59 -3.20
N ALA A 174 1.90 6.68 -3.27
CA ALA A 174 2.69 5.91 -4.22
C ALA A 174 2.82 4.43 -3.82
N TYR A 175 2.61 4.10 -2.54
CA TYR A 175 2.84 2.78 -1.96
C TYR A 175 1.53 2.04 -1.65
N ASP A 176 1.50 0.75 -1.92
CA ASP A 176 0.37 -0.14 -1.62
C ASP A 176 0.48 -0.71 -0.20
N VAL A 177 1.71 -0.77 0.34
CA VAL A 177 2.04 -1.17 1.71
C VAL A 177 2.99 -0.13 2.32
N LEU A 178 2.73 0.29 3.55
CA LEU A 178 3.66 1.12 4.34
C LEU A 178 4.08 0.38 5.61
N VAL A 179 5.38 0.28 5.86
CA VAL A 179 5.96 -0.33 7.06
C VAL A 179 6.68 0.72 7.89
N ILE A 180 6.28 0.87 9.15
CA ILE A 180 6.85 1.83 10.10
C ILE A 180 7.65 1.07 11.19
N PRO A 181 8.98 1.20 11.24
CA PRO A 181 9.79 0.56 12.27
C PRO A 181 9.61 1.24 13.63
N GLY A 182 10.10 0.60 14.69
CA GLY A 182 10.19 1.19 16.02
C GLY A 182 11.58 1.78 16.30
N GLY A 183 11.82 2.02 17.59
CA GLY A 183 13.08 2.56 18.10
C GLY A 183 12.88 3.73 19.05
N VAL A 184 13.97 4.18 19.66
CA VAL A 184 13.98 5.31 20.59
C VAL A 184 13.46 6.60 19.96
N GLY A 185 13.64 6.75 18.64
CA GLY A 185 13.15 7.88 17.85
C GLY A 185 11.63 8.02 17.79
N THR A 186 10.86 6.98 18.12
CA THR A 186 9.39 7.06 18.04
C THR A 186 8.77 8.09 18.98
N ARG A 187 9.29 8.26 20.21
CA ARG A 187 8.73 9.22 21.19
C ARG A 187 8.83 10.69 20.77
N PRO A 188 9.97 11.20 20.29
CA PRO A 188 9.99 12.58 19.78
C PRO A 188 9.08 12.75 18.56
N LEU A 189 8.96 11.74 17.69
CA LEU A 189 8.07 11.81 16.52
C LEU A 189 6.58 11.86 16.89
N LEU A 190 6.17 11.31 18.04
CA LEU A 190 4.79 11.49 18.56
C LEU A 190 4.43 12.95 18.86
N ARG A 191 5.43 13.83 18.97
CA ARG A 191 5.23 15.27 19.20
C ARG A 191 5.38 16.11 17.94
N ASP A 192 5.79 15.50 16.83
CA ASP A 192 5.97 16.15 15.53
C ASP A 192 4.66 16.11 14.74
N ARG A 193 3.89 17.19 14.82
CA ARG A 193 2.59 17.28 14.12
C ARG A 193 2.72 17.22 12.61
N GLU A 194 3.73 17.88 12.05
CA GLU A 194 3.93 17.90 10.59
C GLU A 194 4.21 16.48 10.06
N LEU A 195 5.01 15.71 10.78
CA LEU A 195 5.27 14.32 10.43
C LEU A 195 4.05 13.43 10.61
N LEU A 196 3.27 13.61 11.69
CA LEU A 196 2.04 12.85 11.89
C LEU A 196 0.99 13.16 10.81
N ASP A 197 0.84 14.42 10.43
CA ASP A 197 -0.03 14.85 9.32
C ASP A 197 0.44 14.24 7.99
N TYR A 198 1.75 14.24 7.75
CA TYR A 198 2.34 13.56 6.59
C TYR A 198 2.03 12.06 6.58
N LEU A 199 2.25 11.35 7.70
CA LEU A 199 1.95 9.91 7.80
C LEU A 199 0.44 9.64 7.64
N ALA A 200 -0.42 10.54 8.15
CA ALA A 200 -1.88 10.44 8.02
C ALA A 200 -2.36 10.55 6.56
N THR A 201 -1.54 11.08 5.64
CA THR A 201 -1.85 11.04 4.19
C THR A 201 -1.81 9.64 3.59
N PHE A 202 -1.29 8.63 4.29
CA PHE A 202 -1.32 7.25 3.80
C PHE A 202 -2.76 6.71 3.74
N PRO A 203 -3.25 6.28 2.56
CA PRO A 203 -4.66 5.93 2.40
C PRO A 203 -5.18 4.87 3.38
N ALA A 204 -6.41 5.04 3.87
CA ALA A 204 -7.01 4.18 4.89
C ALA A 204 -7.30 2.75 4.39
N ASN A 205 -7.58 2.62 3.09
CA ASN A 205 -7.83 1.36 2.38
C ASN A 205 -6.54 0.56 2.07
N ARG A 206 -5.36 1.14 2.29
CA ARG A 206 -4.08 0.48 2.03
C ARG A 206 -3.48 -0.19 3.26
N ARG A 207 -2.57 -1.12 2.99
CA ARG A 207 -1.99 -1.99 4.00
C ARG A 207 -0.96 -1.21 4.82
N LEU A 208 -1.22 -1.05 6.11
CA LEU A 208 -0.32 -0.35 7.03
C LEU A 208 0.26 -1.34 8.02
N ALA A 209 1.56 -1.30 8.22
CA ALA A 209 2.22 -2.20 9.15
C ALA A 209 3.24 -1.48 10.03
N SER A 210 3.51 -2.06 11.20
CA SER A 210 4.55 -1.55 12.08
C SER A 210 5.23 -2.65 12.88
N VAL A 211 6.49 -2.41 13.26
CA VAL A 211 7.25 -3.25 14.19
C VAL A 211 7.51 -2.46 15.47
N CYS A 212 7.53 -3.14 16.61
CA CYS A 212 7.98 -2.59 17.89
C CYS A 212 7.20 -1.31 18.24
N THR A 213 7.87 -0.23 18.62
CA THR A 213 7.23 1.04 18.98
C THR A 213 6.72 1.85 17.78
N GLY A 214 6.90 1.37 16.54
CA GLY A 214 6.28 1.98 15.35
C GLY A 214 4.76 2.01 15.45
N ALA A 215 4.16 1.05 16.16
CA ALA A 215 2.73 1.01 16.45
C ALA A 215 2.22 2.26 17.21
N LEU A 216 3.09 2.95 17.97
CA LEU A 216 2.71 4.20 18.64
C LEU A 216 2.39 5.30 17.61
N LEU A 217 3.13 5.37 16.51
CA LEU A 217 2.86 6.33 15.43
C LEU A 217 1.53 6.02 14.75
N LEU A 218 1.23 4.74 14.52
CA LEU A 218 -0.08 4.30 14.00
C LEU A 218 -1.22 4.68 14.96
N GLY A 219 -1.00 4.54 16.26
CA GLY A 219 -1.95 4.97 17.30
C GLY A 219 -2.18 6.49 17.27
N ALA A 220 -1.11 7.28 17.16
CA ALA A 220 -1.20 8.74 17.06
C ALA A 220 -1.89 9.23 15.79
N MET A 221 -1.79 8.47 14.68
CA MET A 221 -2.56 8.71 13.45
C MET A 221 -4.05 8.31 13.56
N GLY A 222 -4.50 7.82 14.72
CA GLY A 222 -5.86 7.31 14.93
C GLY A 222 -6.16 5.97 14.26
N ARG A 223 -5.14 5.28 13.69
CA ARG A 223 -5.33 4.05 12.90
C ARG A 223 -5.60 2.82 13.75
N LEU A 224 -5.44 2.92 15.08
CA LEU A 224 -5.57 1.80 16.02
C LEU A 224 -6.70 1.96 17.05
N SER A 225 -7.48 3.05 17.00
CA SER A 225 -8.56 3.28 17.98
C SER A 225 -9.58 2.13 17.97
N GLY A 226 -9.73 1.45 19.11
CA GLY A 226 -10.61 0.28 19.28
C GLY A 226 -10.18 -0.97 18.51
N ARG A 227 -9.00 -1.00 17.89
CA ARG A 227 -8.52 -2.12 17.06
C ARG A 227 -7.49 -2.96 17.80
N PRO A 228 -7.49 -4.30 17.60
CA PRO A 228 -6.48 -5.16 18.18
C PRO A 228 -5.10 -4.84 17.59
N ALA A 229 -4.11 -4.63 18.45
CA ALA A 229 -2.74 -4.31 18.05
C ALA A 229 -1.70 -4.75 19.08
N THR A 230 -0.47 -4.99 18.66
CA THR A 230 0.68 -5.28 19.53
C THR A 230 1.79 -4.25 19.33
N THR A 231 2.75 -4.22 20.24
CA THR A 231 3.95 -3.37 20.18
C THR A 231 5.06 -4.02 21.00
N HIS A 232 6.20 -3.34 21.17
CA HIS A 232 7.22 -3.76 22.12
C HIS A 232 6.63 -3.90 23.53
N ALA A 233 7.03 -4.92 24.28
CA ALA A 233 6.46 -5.22 25.60
C ALA A 233 6.50 -4.00 26.55
N SER A 234 7.58 -3.22 26.53
CA SER A 234 7.73 -2.01 27.36
C SER A 234 6.84 -0.83 26.96
N ALA A 235 6.23 -0.84 25.77
CA ALA A 235 5.41 0.26 25.24
C ALA A 235 3.91 -0.07 25.19
N ARG A 236 3.49 -1.22 25.72
CA ARG A 236 2.07 -1.66 25.72
C ARG A 236 1.14 -0.65 26.41
N ALA A 237 1.56 -0.08 27.53
CA ALA A 237 0.77 0.93 28.24
C ALA A 237 0.64 2.23 27.41
N GLU A 238 1.70 2.67 26.74
CA GLU A 238 1.67 3.81 25.82
C GLU A 238 0.70 3.56 24.66
N LEU A 239 0.73 2.35 24.08
CA LEU A 239 -0.17 1.97 22.98
C LEU A 239 -1.64 1.92 23.43
N ALA A 240 -1.92 1.39 24.62
CA ALA A 240 -3.27 1.38 25.20
C ALA A 240 -3.80 2.81 25.42
N ALA A 241 -2.94 3.73 25.87
CA ALA A 241 -3.30 5.14 26.04
C ALA A 241 -3.65 5.84 24.71
N LEU A 242 -3.17 5.32 23.58
CA LEU A 242 -3.53 5.76 22.22
C LEU A 242 -4.82 5.09 21.70
N GLY A 243 -5.53 4.35 22.55
CA GLY A 243 -6.85 3.78 22.26
C GLY A 243 -6.82 2.41 21.57
N ALA A 244 -5.68 1.75 21.49
CA ALA A 244 -5.60 0.40 20.92
C ALA A 244 -6.08 -0.68 21.91
N ASP A 245 -6.66 -1.74 21.37
CA ASP A 245 -6.92 -2.98 22.11
C ASP A 245 -5.63 -3.83 22.11
N VAL A 246 -4.85 -3.70 23.19
CA VAL A 246 -3.47 -4.23 23.21
C VAL A 246 -3.45 -5.75 23.38
N ARG A 247 -2.75 -6.39 22.45
CA ARG A 247 -2.56 -7.84 22.33
C ARG A 247 -1.12 -8.25 22.64
N THR A 248 -0.91 -9.51 22.99
CA THR A 248 0.40 -10.02 23.42
C THR A 248 1.09 -10.89 22.36
N GLU A 249 0.33 -11.25 21.33
CA GLU A 249 0.75 -11.99 20.16
C GLU A 249 1.88 -11.24 19.45
N ARG A 250 2.75 -12.03 18.81
CA ARG A 250 3.94 -11.53 18.14
C ARG A 250 3.62 -10.71 16.90
N VAL A 251 2.58 -11.10 16.18
CA VAL A 251 1.99 -10.41 15.03
C VAL A 251 0.48 -10.38 15.22
N VAL A 252 -0.13 -9.21 15.05
CA VAL A 252 -1.57 -8.98 15.18
C VAL A 252 -2.08 -8.33 13.91
N HIS A 253 -3.05 -8.97 13.26
CA HIS A 253 -3.67 -8.51 12.02
C HIS A 253 -5.09 -8.03 12.30
N ALA A 254 -5.38 -6.76 11.99
CA ALA A 254 -6.68 -6.13 12.12
C ALA A 254 -7.08 -5.38 10.83
N GLY A 255 -7.82 -6.06 9.95
CA GLY A 255 -8.28 -5.47 8.68
C GLY A 255 -7.10 -5.06 7.78
N SER A 256 -6.97 -3.76 7.47
CA SER A 256 -5.86 -3.22 6.67
C SER A 256 -4.57 -2.97 7.47
N VAL A 257 -4.55 -3.24 8.78
CA VAL A 257 -3.42 -2.94 9.66
C VAL A 257 -2.79 -4.22 10.23
N VAL A 258 -1.46 -4.31 10.23
CA VAL A 258 -0.71 -5.40 10.86
C VAL A 258 0.36 -4.84 11.79
N THR A 259 0.34 -5.20 13.06
CA THR A 259 1.34 -4.75 14.04
C THR A 259 2.15 -5.94 14.53
N ALA A 260 3.44 -5.75 14.75
CA ALA A 260 4.33 -6.76 15.30
C ALA A 260 5.05 -6.25 16.54
N GLY A 261 5.38 -7.18 17.44
CA GLY A 261 6.07 -6.92 18.70
C GLY A 261 7.52 -6.46 18.51
N GLY A 262 8.36 -6.72 19.51
CA GLY A 262 9.73 -6.21 19.53
C GLY A 262 10.71 -6.88 18.56
N VAL A 263 11.56 -6.07 17.94
CA VAL A 263 12.88 -6.41 17.37
C VAL A 263 12.83 -7.54 16.33
N THR A 264 12.97 -8.80 16.74
CA THR A 264 12.98 -9.92 15.80
C THR A 264 11.60 -10.21 15.21
N ALA A 265 10.52 -9.69 15.81
CA ALA A 265 9.17 -9.83 15.29
C ALA A 265 8.99 -9.17 13.92
N GLY A 266 9.94 -8.31 13.50
CA GLY A 266 9.97 -7.76 12.14
C GLY A 266 10.12 -8.82 11.05
N ILE A 267 10.82 -9.92 11.31
CA ILE A 267 10.95 -11.02 10.33
C ILE A 267 9.60 -11.74 10.17
N ASP A 268 8.94 -12.05 11.28
CA ASP A 268 7.61 -12.68 11.28
C ASP A 268 6.55 -11.76 10.64
N LEU A 269 6.65 -10.45 10.87
CA LEU A 269 5.83 -9.47 10.15
C LEU A 269 6.07 -9.57 8.64
N GLY A 270 7.33 -9.61 8.21
CA GLY A 270 7.70 -9.75 6.81
C GLY A 270 7.06 -10.97 6.17
N LEU A 271 7.20 -12.15 6.78
CA LEU A 271 6.58 -13.38 6.29
C LEU A 271 5.05 -13.34 6.34
N HIS A 272 4.46 -12.72 7.36
CA HIS A 272 3.01 -12.52 7.46
C HIS A 272 2.49 -11.65 6.31
N LEU A 273 3.21 -10.57 5.99
CA LEU A 273 2.88 -9.68 4.87
C LEU A 273 3.07 -10.40 3.53
N VAL A 274 4.11 -11.22 3.36
CA VAL A 274 4.27 -12.09 2.17
C VAL A 274 3.06 -13.01 2.02
N ARG A 275 2.66 -13.71 3.09
CA ARG A 275 1.47 -14.58 3.08
C ARG A 275 0.22 -13.82 2.67
N TRP A 276 0.06 -12.60 3.18
CA TRP A 276 -1.09 -11.77 2.85
C TRP A 276 -1.10 -11.27 1.40
N LEU A 277 0.07 -11.09 0.78
CA LEU A 277 0.20 -10.60 -0.59
C LEU A 277 0.17 -11.74 -1.62
N GLU A 278 0.94 -12.80 -1.38
CA GLU A 278 1.28 -13.84 -2.37
C GLU A 278 0.83 -15.25 -1.95
N GLY A 279 0.27 -15.41 -0.74
CA GLY A 279 -0.22 -16.68 -0.23
C GLY A 279 0.81 -17.52 0.54
N ASP A 280 0.32 -18.64 1.10
CA ASP A 280 1.08 -19.49 2.01
C ASP A 280 2.30 -20.16 1.37
N GLU A 281 2.18 -20.60 0.12
CA GLU A 281 3.25 -21.31 -0.59
C GLU A 281 4.48 -20.41 -0.80
N VAL A 282 4.25 -19.16 -1.22
CA VAL A 282 5.31 -18.17 -1.41
C VAL A 282 5.96 -17.80 -0.08
N ALA A 283 5.16 -17.57 0.98
CA ALA A 283 5.68 -17.32 2.32
C ALA A 283 6.55 -18.47 2.84
N ALA A 284 6.14 -19.71 2.63
CA ALA A 284 6.90 -20.89 3.03
C ALA A 284 8.21 -21.03 2.23
N ALA A 285 8.18 -20.76 0.93
CA ALA A 285 9.37 -20.81 0.08
C ALA A 285 10.40 -19.73 0.48
N ILE A 286 9.95 -18.51 0.76
CA ILE A 286 10.80 -17.42 1.25
C ILE A 286 11.36 -17.76 2.63
N ALA A 287 10.53 -18.23 3.57
CA ALA A 287 10.99 -18.65 4.89
C ALA A 287 12.07 -19.73 4.82
N LYS A 288 11.89 -20.73 3.94
CA LYS A 288 12.87 -21.79 3.69
C LYS A 288 14.17 -21.23 3.14
N GLN A 289 14.10 -20.29 2.19
CA GLN A 289 15.28 -19.67 1.60
C GLN A 289 16.02 -18.76 2.60
N MET A 290 15.30 -18.16 3.55
CA MET A 290 15.86 -17.42 4.70
C MET A 290 16.39 -18.35 5.82
N GLU A 291 16.33 -19.68 5.63
CA GLU A 291 16.71 -20.70 6.62
C GLU A 291 15.98 -20.56 7.96
N LEU A 292 14.77 -20.00 7.93
CA LEU A 292 13.95 -19.89 9.13
C LEU A 292 13.35 -21.25 9.48
N PRO A 293 13.43 -21.66 10.75
CA PRO A 293 12.82 -22.92 11.15
C PRO A 293 11.29 -22.81 11.07
N PRO A 294 10.56 -23.94 10.96
CA PRO A 294 9.10 -23.93 10.93
C PRO A 294 8.53 -23.15 12.12
N GLN A 295 7.47 -22.36 11.94
CA GLN A 295 6.93 -21.45 12.97
C GLN A 295 6.61 -22.15 14.32
N SER A 296 6.45 -23.47 14.36
CA SER A 296 6.29 -24.27 15.57
C SER A 296 7.55 -24.39 16.46
N SER A 297 8.71 -23.92 15.99
CA SER A 297 10.01 -24.06 16.66
C SER A 297 10.36 -22.94 17.65
N PHE A 298 9.65 -21.82 17.63
CA PHE A 298 9.87 -20.68 18.54
C PHE A 298 8.74 -20.54 19.57
N ASN A 299 8.40 -21.64 20.26
CA ASN A 299 7.61 -21.56 21.47
C ASN A 299 8.51 -21.19 22.66
N CYS A 300 9.00 -19.95 22.70
CA CYS A 300 9.45 -19.37 23.96
C CYS A 300 8.19 -18.97 24.75
N SER A 301 7.54 -19.96 25.37
CA SER A 301 6.64 -19.68 26.48
C SER A 301 7.46 -18.91 27.53
N ALA A 302 7.18 -17.62 27.71
CA ALA A 302 7.63 -16.91 28.88
C ALA A 302 7.08 -17.67 30.10
N ARG A 303 8.00 -18.24 30.90
CA ARG A 303 7.70 -18.62 32.29
C ARG A 303 7.68 -17.36 33.14
#